data_AF-A0A7M1KPQ3-F1
#
_entry.id   AF-A0A7M1KPQ3-F1
#
_cell.length_a   1.000
_cell.length_b   1.000
_cell.length_c   1.000
_cell.angle_alpha   90.00
_cell.angle_beta   90.00
_cell.angle_gamma   90.00
#
_symmetry.space_group_name_H-M   'P 1'
#
loop_
_entity.id
_entity.type
_entity.pdbx_description
1 polymer ?
#
loop_
_entity_poly.entity_id
_entity_poly.type
_entity_poly.pdbx_seq_one_letter_code
_entity_poly.pdbx_strand_id
1 'polypeptide(L)' 'MFSPKELTHDYDVSENTARKDLDKLVSMKVLFKVQEGKSFLYVGRDDAEANLKKLARVV' A
#
# COMPACT_ATOMS: atom_id res chain seq x y z
N MET A 1 -5.26 7.13 4.34
CA MET A 1 -5.51 6.62 2.97
C MET A 1 -4.37 7.09 2.10
N PHE A 2 -4.00 6.32 1.08
CA PHE A 2 -2.85 6.60 0.23
C PHE A 2 -3.25 6.48 -1.24
N SER A 3 -2.66 7.32 -2.07
CA SER A 3 -2.72 7.24 -3.53
C SER A 3 -1.30 7.25 -4.12
N PRO A 4 -1.10 6.64 -5.30
CA PRO A 4 0.21 6.70 -5.96
C PRO A 4 0.72 8.13 -6.18
N LYS A 5 -0.18 9.09 -6.44
CA LYS A 5 0.15 10.51 -6.66
C LYS A 5 0.67 11.20 -5.41
N GLU A 6 0.04 10.98 -4.26
CA GLU A 6 0.56 11.49 -2.97
C GLU A 6 1.96 10.94 -2.71
N LEU A 7 2.17 9.65 -2.95
CA LEU A 7 3.48 9.04 -2.75
C LEU A 7 4.54 9.61 -3.69
N THR A 8 4.21 9.91 -4.95
CA THR A 8 5.16 10.57 -5.86
C THR A 8 5.55 11.96 -5.39
N HIS A 9 4.62 12.69 -4.78
CA HIS A 9 4.86 14.04 -4.28
C HIS A 9 5.68 14.04 -2.99
N ASP A 10 5.34 13.16 -2.05
CA ASP A 10 5.92 13.16 -0.71
C ASP A 10 7.26 12.42 -0.61
N TYR A 11 7.49 11.43 -1.47
CA TYR A 11 8.65 10.54 -1.40
C TYR A 11 9.55 10.59 -2.65
N ASP A 12 9.25 11.45 -3.62
CA ASP A 12 10.01 11.60 -4.87
C ASP A 12 10.26 10.26 -5.60
N VAL A 13 9.23 9.43 -5.65
CA VAL A 13 9.23 8.15 -6.37
C VAL A 13 8.40 8.23 -7.64
N SER A 14 8.72 7.39 -8.64
CA SER A 14 7.88 7.29 -9.83
C SER A 14 6.49 6.74 -9.49
N GLU A 15 5.45 7.16 -10.23
CA GLU A 15 4.08 6.68 -9.97
C GLU A 15 3.96 5.16 -10.14
N ASN A 16 4.74 4.58 -11.05
CA ASN A 16 4.80 3.14 -11.26
C ASN A 16 5.43 2.41 -10.05
N THR A 17 6.49 2.98 -9.46
CA THR A 17 7.11 2.46 -8.24
C THR A 17 6.13 2.53 -7.08
N ALA A 18 5.52 3.69 -6.84
CA ALA A 18 4.51 3.89 -5.80
C ALA A 18 3.36 2.88 -5.91
N ARG A 19 2.84 2.68 -7.12
CA ARG A 19 1.76 1.71 -7.38
C ARG A 19 2.19 0.27 -7.09
N LYS A 20 3.38 -0.13 -7.54
CA LYS A 20 3.91 -1.49 -7.29
C LYS A 20 4.10 -1.75 -5.80
N ASP A 21 4.64 -0.79 -5.07
CA ASP A 21 4.89 -0.94 -3.64
C ASP A 21 3.58 -0.98 -2.85
N LEU A 22 2.61 -0.14 -3.19
CA LEU A 22 1.27 -0.19 -2.61
C LEU A 22 0.56 -1.51 -2.92
N ASP A 23 0.63 -2.02 -4.15
CA ASP A 23 0.08 -3.33 -4.52
C ASP A 23 0.79 -4.49 -3.78
N LYS A 24 2.09 -4.38 -3.50
CA LYS A 24 2.81 -5.33 -2.66
C LYS A 24 2.32 -5.30 -1.21
N LEU A 25 2.07 -4.12 -0.65
CA LEU A 25 1.48 -4.00 0.69
C LEU A 25 0.05 -4.57 0.75
N VAL A 26 -0.71 -4.52 -0.35
CA VAL A 26 -2.01 -5.19 -0.46
C VAL A 26 -1.84 -6.72 -0.46
N SER A 27 -0.89 -7.27 -1.22
CA SER A 27 -0.65 -8.72 -1.24
C SER A 27 -0.18 -9.26 0.12
N MET A 28 0.52 -8.42 0.89
CA MET A 28 0.92 -8.68 2.27
C MET A 28 -0.21 -8.55 3.29
N LYS A 29 -1.44 -8.20 2.87
CA LYS A 29 -2.59 -7.92 3.74
C LYS A 29 -2.29 -6.80 4.75
N VAL A 30 -1.55 -5.78 4.33
CA VAL A 30 -1.27 -4.56 5.11
C VAL A 30 -2.20 -3.43 4.69
N LEU A 31 -2.55 -3.37 3.40
CA LEU A 31 -3.49 -2.40 2.84
C LEU A 31 -4.70 -3.09 2.18
N PHE A 32 -5.82 -2.40 2.15
CA PHE A 32 -6.92 -2.66 1.21
C PHE A 32 -6.74 -1.82 -0.04
N LYS A 33 -7.10 -2.39 -1.20
CA LYS A 33 -7.23 -1.65 -2.46
C LYS A 33 -8.71 -1.42 -2.74
N VAL A 34 -9.12 -0.16 -2.79
CA VAL A 34 -10.51 0.26 -3.02
C VAL A 34 -10.56 1.00 -4.35
N GLN A 35 -11.48 0.62 -5.23
CA GLN A 35 -11.72 1.35 -6.46
C GLN A 35 -12.62 2.55 -6.17
N GLU A 36 -12.16 3.75 -6.52
CA GLU A 36 -12.92 4.99 -6.43
C GLU A 36 -12.99 5.61 -7.84
N GLY A 37 -14.13 5.40 -8.50
CA GLY A 37 -14.33 5.79 -9.90
C GLY A 37 -13.31 5.13 -10.84
N LYS A 38 -12.43 5.95 -11.43
CA LYS A 38 -11.35 5.52 -12.34
C LYS A 38 -10.00 5.32 -11.65
N SER A 39 -9.92 5.55 -10.35
CA SER A 39 -8.67 5.49 -9.58
C SER A 39 -8.76 4.45 -8.47
N PHE A 40 -7.61 4.10 -7.90
CA PHE A 40 -7.53 3.22 -6.75
C PHE A 40 -7.02 4.01 -5.55
N LEU A 41 -7.68 3.82 -4.42
CA LEU A 41 -7.25 4.24 -3.10
C LEU A 41 -6.73 3.04 -2.33
N TYR A 42 -5.71 3.29 -1.51
CA TYR A 42 -5.10 2.29 -0.66
C TYR A 42 -5.36 2.66 0.80
N VAL A 43 -5.98 1.76 1.56
CA VAL A 43 -6.44 2.03 2.93
C VAL A 43 -5.73 1.13 3.91
N GLY A 44 -5.22 1.68 5.00
CA GLY A 44 -4.61 0.91 6.08
C GLY A 44 -5.60 -0.09 6.67
N ARG A 45 -5.12 -1.31 6.95
CA ARG A 45 -5.92 -2.33 7.65
C ARG A 45 -5.69 -2.23 9.16
N ASP A 46 -6.72 -2.50 9.94
CA ASP A 46 -6.60 -2.53 11.41
C ASP A 46 -5.67 -3.67 11.90
N ASP A 47 -5.56 -4.76 11.12
CA ASP A 47 -4.68 -5.90 11.40
C ASP A 47 -3.29 -5.79 10.73
N ALA A 48 -2.96 -4.64 10.12
CA ALA A 48 -1.73 -4.42 9.36
C ALA A 48 -0.47 -4.74 10.15
N GLU A 49 -0.37 -4.25 11.39
CA GLU A 49 0.80 -4.46 12.26
C GLU A 49 1.02 -5.96 12.55
N ALA A 50 -0.06 -6.68 12.84
CA ALA A 50 0.01 -8.12 13.11
C ALA A 50 0.46 -8.89 11.86
N ASN A 51 0.00 -8.49 10.67
CA ASN A 51 0.39 -9.10 9.40
C ASN A 51 1.87 -8.81 9.08
N LEU A 52 2.35 -7.57 9.31
CA LEU A 52 3.77 -7.23 9.19
C LEU A 52 4.65 -8.04 10.14
N LYS A 53 4.26 -8.14 11.42
CA LYS A 53 4.99 -8.92 12.43
C LYS A 53 5.07 -10.41 12.07
N LYS A 54 4.00 -10.98 11.51
CA LYS A 54 4.02 -12.37 11.02
C LYS A 54 5.02 -12.56 9.89
N LEU A 55 5.08 -11.63 8.94
CA LEU A 55 6.00 -11.70 7.80
C LEU A 55 7.46 -11.48 8.21
N ALA A 56 7.72 -10.55 9.14
CA ALA A 56 9.06 -10.26 9.64
C ALA A 56 9.67 -11.39 10.48
N ARG A 57 8.84 -12.25 11.09
CA ARG A 57 9.30 -13.44 11.85
C ARG A 57 9.67 -14.63 10.97
N VAL A 58 9.32 -14.59 9.68
CA VAL A 58 9.57 -15.67 8.72
C VAL A 58 10.88 -15.43 7.93
N VAL A 59 11.59 -14.34 8.24
CA VAL A 59 12.91 -13.99 7.68
C VAL A 59 13.99 -14.19 8.72
#